data_AF-A0AA38VQ68-F1
#
_entry.id   AF-A0AA38VQ68-F1
#
_cell.length_a   1.000
_cell.length_b   1.000
_cell.length_c   1.000
_cell.angle_alpha   90.00
_cell.angle_beta   90.00
_cell.angle_gamma   90.00
#
_symmetry.space_group_name_H-M   'P 1'
#
loop_
_entity.id
_entity.type
_entity.pdbx_description
1 polymer ?
#
loop_
_entity_poly.entity_id
_entity_poly.type
_entity_poly.pdbx_seq_one_letter_code
_entity_poly.pdbx_strand_id
1 'polypeptide(L)'
;MADPFSIAAGAVGIATAFTACLDVFEYVRLGREFGRDYQTCQLNLTILRLRLSRWGEAVGVYNDPQLGNPAASRKEIQAAKDTLIHVLTLFEDSARVSERFGIKADAEVLAPNESDGDGMLVILNRRARDIATRRQKGASLLKLARWSIHDNHAFRKLLDDISMLLGQLEILFPSPSSSEALAREEISQMGGQREVRALAAASEGLDDVLHRQASQATGHQYRDIQVEAGGDATVAQGNVFAAGWTGGAVVGASHSYVGITIKAAGGLRLVNGDRYGGVDPFER
;
A
#
# COMPACT_ATOMS: atom_id res chain seq x y z
N MET A 1 -4.58 -33.35 0.20
CA MET A 1 -4.43 -31.95 -0.23
C MET A 1 -5.60 -31.19 0.34
N ALA A 2 -5.33 -30.07 1.02
CA ALA A 2 -6.27 -29.33 1.85
C ALA A 2 -6.89 -28.18 1.05
N ASP A 3 -8.21 -28.02 1.15
CA ASP A 3 -8.93 -26.77 0.83
C ASP A 3 -8.30 -25.62 1.68
N PRO A 4 -8.05 -24.40 1.16
CA PRO A 4 -7.61 -23.27 1.98
C PRO A 4 -8.47 -23.02 3.22
N PHE A 5 -9.77 -23.31 3.14
CA PHE A 5 -10.65 -23.21 4.30
C PHE A 5 -10.46 -24.40 5.26
N SER A 6 -9.88 -25.50 4.78
CA SER A 6 -9.35 -26.56 5.65
C SER A 6 -7.95 -26.27 6.22
N ILE A 7 -7.19 -25.31 5.65
CA ILE A 7 -6.00 -24.74 6.33
C ILE A 7 -6.43 -23.96 7.57
N ALA A 8 -7.58 -23.27 7.50
CA ALA A 8 -8.19 -22.62 8.67
C ALA A 8 -8.58 -23.63 9.78
N ALA A 9 -8.71 -24.93 9.48
CA ALA A 9 -8.97 -25.98 10.46
C ALA A 9 -7.74 -26.37 11.33
N GLY A 10 -6.60 -25.66 11.20
CA GLY A 10 -5.60 -25.54 12.28
C GLY A 10 -4.36 -26.45 12.23
N ALA A 11 -4.28 -27.44 11.33
CA ALA A 11 -3.20 -28.44 11.34
C ALA A 11 -1.89 -28.05 10.60
N VAL A 12 -1.78 -26.82 10.08
CA VAL A 12 -0.74 -26.45 9.09
C VAL A 12 0.34 -25.53 9.67
N GLY A 13 1.56 -25.56 9.11
CA GLY A 13 2.65 -24.66 9.55
C GLY A 13 2.40 -23.20 9.15
N ILE A 14 3.06 -22.26 9.84
CA ILE A 14 2.88 -20.82 9.57
C ILE A 14 3.28 -20.43 8.13
N ALA A 15 4.35 -21.01 7.59
CA ALA A 15 4.77 -20.80 6.20
C ALA A 15 3.69 -21.25 5.20
N THR A 16 2.97 -22.33 5.50
CA THR A 16 1.87 -22.81 4.65
C THR A 16 0.65 -21.89 4.74
N ALA A 17 0.28 -21.44 5.95
CA ALA A 17 -0.79 -20.47 6.13
C ALA A 17 -0.47 -19.14 5.41
N PHE A 18 0.77 -18.68 5.52
CA PHE A 18 1.27 -17.49 4.82
C PHE A 18 1.17 -17.62 3.29
N THR A 19 1.68 -18.72 2.70
CA THR A 19 1.56 -18.94 1.25
C THR A 19 0.10 -18.99 0.80
N ALA A 20 -0.77 -19.67 1.56
CA ALA A 20 -2.20 -19.69 1.26
C ALA A 20 -2.82 -18.28 1.31
N CYS A 21 -2.42 -17.44 2.26
CA CYS A 21 -2.85 -16.05 2.31
C CYS A 21 -2.39 -15.25 1.11
N LEU A 22 -1.18 -15.47 0.59
CA LEU A 22 -0.72 -14.78 -0.63
C LEU A 22 -1.45 -15.27 -1.89
N ASP A 23 -1.79 -16.55 -1.95
CA ASP A 23 -2.50 -17.15 -3.08
C ASP A 23 -3.95 -16.67 -3.17
N VAL A 24 -4.66 -16.54 -2.04
CA VAL A 24 -6.12 -16.28 -2.05
C VAL A 24 -6.50 -14.95 -2.70
N PHE A 25 -5.63 -13.92 -2.61
CA PHE A 25 -5.81 -12.64 -3.31
C PHE A 25 -5.98 -12.81 -4.83
N GLU A 26 -5.36 -13.83 -5.43
CA GLU A 26 -5.35 -14.06 -6.88
C GLU A 26 -6.66 -14.64 -7.42
N TYR A 27 -7.55 -15.08 -6.52
CA TYR A 27 -8.85 -15.67 -6.85
C TYR A 27 -10.00 -14.69 -6.78
N VAL A 28 -9.79 -13.54 -6.14
CA VAL A 28 -10.79 -12.47 -6.05
C VAL A 28 -10.87 -11.72 -7.38
N ARG A 29 -12.08 -11.56 -7.88
CA ARG A 29 -12.42 -10.65 -8.98
C ARG A 29 -13.33 -9.54 -8.46
N LEU A 30 -13.33 -8.41 -9.15
CA LEU A 30 -14.27 -7.32 -8.87
C LEU A 30 -15.36 -7.32 -9.94
N GLY A 31 -16.60 -7.08 -9.51
CA GLY A 31 -17.75 -6.95 -10.39
C GLY A 31 -17.67 -5.71 -11.29
N ARG A 32 -18.46 -5.70 -12.36
CA ARG A 32 -18.60 -4.56 -13.27
C ARG A 32 -19.13 -3.30 -12.59
N GLU A 33 -19.82 -3.46 -11.45
CA GLU A 33 -20.42 -2.41 -10.64
C GLU A 33 -19.38 -1.42 -10.10
N PHE A 34 -18.10 -1.83 -10.05
CA PHE A 34 -16.99 -0.95 -9.65
C PHE A 34 -16.66 0.11 -10.70
N GLY A 35 -17.04 -0.08 -11.98
CA GLY A 35 -16.92 0.92 -13.04
C GLY A 35 -15.55 1.61 -13.07
N ARG A 36 -15.54 2.93 -12.84
CA ARG A 36 -14.32 3.76 -12.86
C ARG A 36 -13.34 3.46 -11.72
N ASP A 37 -13.82 2.91 -10.61
CA ASP A 37 -13.00 2.59 -9.44
C ASP A 37 -12.33 1.22 -9.58
N TYR A 38 -12.63 0.46 -10.63
CA TYR A 38 -12.18 -0.92 -10.81
C TYR A 38 -10.66 -1.08 -10.64
N GLN A 39 -9.84 -0.32 -11.37
CA GLN A 39 -8.38 -0.48 -11.24
C GLN A 39 -7.85 -0.02 -9.90
N THR A 40 -8.40 1.04 -9.32
CA THR A 40 -8.01 1.49 -7.97
C THR A 40 -8.34 0.41 -6.95
N CYS A 41 -9.53 -0.18 -7.01
CA CYS A 41 -9.90 -1.28 -6.14
C CYS A 41 -9.03 -2.53 -6.37
N GLN A 42 -8.68 -2.86 -7.61
CA GLN A 42 -7.73 -3.96 -7.88
C GLN A 42 -6.34 -3.67 -7.31
N LEU A 43 -5.84 -2.45 -7.48
CA LEU A 43 -4.55 -2.04 -6.94
C LEU A 43 -4.55 -2.09 -5.41
N ASN A 44 -5.62 -1.65 -4.74
CA ASN A 44 -5.76 -1.70 -3.29
C ASN A 44 -5.64 -3.14 -2.75
N LEU A 45 -6.30 -4.09 -3.41
CA LEU A 45 -6.21 -5.49 -3.06
C LEU A 45 -4.77 -6.02 -3.22
N THR A 46 -4.10 -5.65 -4.32
CA THR A 46 -2.70 -6.01 -4.57
C THR A 46 -1.74 -5.34 -3.59
N ILE A 47 -2.02 -4.12 -3.11
CA ILE A 47 -1.23 -3.43 -2.09
C ILE A 47 -1.27 -4.22 -0.77
N LEU A 48 -2.43 -4.71 -0.35
CA LEU A 48 -2.51 -5.59 0.83
C LEU A 48 -1.73 -6.90 0.64
N ARG A 49 -1.79 -7.49 -0.56
CA ARG A 49 -0.95 -8.66 -0.90
C ARG A 49 0.54 -8.32 -0.83
N LEU A 50 0.93 -7.15 -1.34
CA LEU A 50 2.31 -6.66 -1.30
C LEU A 50 2.78 -6.44 0.14
N ARG A 51 1.96 -5.78 0.97
CA ARG A 51 2.21 -5.57 2.41
C ARG A 51 2.43 -6.89 3.15
N LEU A 52 1.53 -7.86 2.96
CA LEU A 52 1.68 -9.19 3.53
C LEU A 52 2.98 -9.87 3.05
N SER A 53 3.28 -9.81 1.75
CA SER A 53 4.52 -10.39 1.22
C SER A 53 5.77 -9.76 1.84
N ARG A 54 5.74 -8.45 2.09
CA ARG A 54 6.82 -7.70 2.72
C ARG A 54 7.02 -8.10 4.18
N TRP A 55 5.93 -8.24 4.94
CA TRP A 55 6.00 -8.76 6.31
C TRP A 55 6.67 -10.13 6.33
N GLY A 56 6.24 -11.06 5.46
CA GLY A 56 6.78 -12.42 5.41
C GLY A 56 8.28 -12.46 5.06
N GLU A 57 8.71 -11.61 4.14
CA GLU A 57 10.14 -11.46 3.81
C GLU A 57 10.92 -10.86 4.99
N ALA A 58 10.41 -9.80 5.61
CA ALA A 58 11.07 -9.08 6.70
C ALA A 58 11.29 -9.94 7.96
N VAL A 59 10.37 -10.86 8.24
CA VAL A 59 10.46 -11.81 9.37
C VAL A 59 11.07 -13.15 8.97
N GLY A 60 11.38 -13.37 7.68
CA GLY A 60 11.94 -14.62 7.20
C GLY A 60 10.99 -15.82 7.35
N VAL A 61 9.68 -15.66 7.13
CA VAL A 61 8.61 -16.63 7.44
C VAL A 61 8.84 -18.06 6.89
N TYR A 62 9.58 -18.19 5.80
CA TYR A 62 9.90 -19.49 5.19
C TYR A 62 11.12 -20.20 5.79
N ASN A 63 12.01 -19.45 6.43
CA ASN A 63 13.33 -19.91 6.81
C ASN A 63 13.57 -19.86 8.32
N ASP A 64 12.84 -18.99 9.03
CA ASP A 64 12.99 -18.78 10.46
C ASP A 64 11.72 -19.20 11.22
N PRO A 65 11.75 -20.29 11.99
CA PRO A 65 10.61 -20.73 12.79
C PRO A 65 10.23 -19.74 13.91
N GLN A 66 11.11 -18.77 14.22
CA GLN A 66 10.89 -17.73 15.22
C GLN A 66 10.58 -16.35 14.61
N LEU A 67 10.38 -16.29 13.29
CA LEU A 67 9.94 -15.08 12.57
C LEU A 67 10.84 -13.86 12.87
N GLY A 68 12.16 -14.04 12.89
CA GLY A 68 13.12 -12.97 13.15
C GLY A 68 13.25 -12.55 14.61
N ASN A 69 12.47 -13.14 15.54
CA ASN A 69 12.55 -12.85 16.97
C ASN A 69 12.94 -14.11 17.77
N PRO A 70 14.23 -14.29 18.11
CA PRO A 70 14.70 -15.46 18.86
C PRO A 70 14.05 -15.69 20.23
N ALA A 71 13.44 -14.64 20.81
CA ALA A 71 12.75 -14.70 22.10
C ALA A 71 11.25 -14.99 21.98
N ALA A 72 10.72 -15.16 20.76
CA ALA A 72 9.30 -15.40 20.53
C ALA A 72 8.82 -16.68 21.22
N SER A 73 7.73 -16.54 21.97
CA SER A 73 7.05 -17.64 22.61
C SER A 73 6.22 -18.41 21.60
N ARG A 74 5.94 -19.69 21.91
CA ARG A 74 5.02 -20.51 21.12
C ARG A 74 3.62 -19.86 20.99
N LYS A 75 3.19 -19.07 21.98
CA LYS A 75 1.90 -18.36 21.95
C LYS A 75 1.90 -17.23 20.93
N GLU A 76 3.00 -16.47 20.82
CA GLU A 76 3.13 -15.39 19.83
C GLU A 76 3.17 -15.95 18.40
N ILE A 77 3.92 -17.03 18.17
CA ILE A 77 3.96 -17.72 16.88
C ILE A 77 2.57 -18.27 16.51
N GLN A 78 1.85 -18.84 17.50
CA GLN A 78 0.49 -19.31 17.29
C GLN A 78 -0.47 -18.15 16.98
N ALA A 79 -0.35 -17.02 17.68
CA ALA A 79 -1.17 -15.83 17.40
C ALA A 79 -0.93 -15.28 15.99
N ALA A 80 0.31 -15.25 15.50
CA ALA A 80 0.59 -14.88 14.12
C ALA A 80 -0.04 -15.85 13.12
N LYS A 81 0.05 -17.16 13.38
CA LYS A 81 -0.61 -18.17 12.55
C LYS A 81 -2.14 -18.01 12.56
N ASP A 82 -2.75 -17.78 13.72
CA ASP A 82 -4.20 -17.59 13.86
C ASP A 82 -4.66 -16.32 13.14
N THR A 83 -3.84 -15.27 13.16
CA THR A 83 -4.11 -14.03 12.42
C THR A 83 -4.10 -14.26 10.90
N LEU A 84 -3.13 -15.03 10.38
CA LEU A 84 -3.12 -15.44 8.97
C LEU A 84 -4.34 -16.31 8.61
N ILE A 85 -4.71 -17.24 9.48
CA ILE A 85 -5.92 -18.05 9.30
C ILE A 85 -7.17 -17.16 9.25
N HIS A 86 -7.25 -16.14 10.10
CA HIS A 86 -8.36 -15.20 10.09
C HIS A 86 -8.45 -14.41 8.78
N VAL A 87 -7.31 -14.03 8.17
CA VAL A 87 -7.29 -13.45 6.82
C VAL A 87 -7.93 -14.39 5.80
N LEU A 88 -7.63 -15.71 5.85
CA LEU A 88 -8.27 -16.70 4.98
C LEU A 88 -9.78 -16.78 5.21
N THR A 89 -10.24 -16.73 6.47
CA THR A 89 -11.66 -16.73 6.82
C THR A 89 -12.40 -15.51 6.27
N LEU A 90 -11.78 -14.32 6.27
CA LEU A 90 -12.38 -13.13 5.65
C LEU A 90 -12.61 -13.32 4.15
N PHE A 91 -11.66 -13.95 3.45
CA PHE A 91 -11.84 -14.29 2.04
C PHE A 91 -12.91 -15.38 1.86
N GLU A 92 -12.98 -16.38 2.75
CA GLU A 92 -14.04 -17.41 2.75
C GLU A 92 -15.42 -16.80 2.80
N ASP A 93 -15.63 -15.89 3.76
CA ASP A 93 -16.92 -15.24 3.95
C ASP A 93 -17.28 -14.41 2.71
N SER A 94 -16.31 -13.73 2.09
CA SER A 94 -16.53 -13.02 0.82
C SER A 94 -16.92 -13.96 -0.33
N ALA A 95 -16.31 -15.15 -0.42
CA ALA A 95 -16.62 -16.15 -1.43
C ALA A 95 -18.01 -16.77 -1.23
N ARG A 96 -18.36 -17.11 0.02
CA ARG A 96 -19.68 -17.63 0.40
C ARG A 96 -20.80 -16.64 0.10
N VAL A 97 -20.55 -15.35 0.28
CA VAL A 97 -21.49 -14.30 -0.13
C VAL A 97 -21.68 -14.34 -1.66
N SER A 98 -20.60 -14.41 -2.44
CA SER A 98 -20.68 -14.53 -3.91
C SER A 98 -21.49 -15.75 -4.37
N GLU A 99 -21.27 -16.92 -3.75
CA GLU A 99 -21.98 -18.16 -4.08
C GLU A 99 -23.48 -18.08 -3.78
N ARG A 100 -23.87 -17.48 -2.65
CA ARG A 100 -25.29 -17.34 -2.25
C ARG A 100 -26.09 -16.51 -3.24
N PHE A 101 -25.45 -15.54 -3.90
CA PHE A 101 -26.09 -14.72 -4.93
C PHE A 101 -26.06 -15.39 -6.32
N GLY A 102 -25.53 -16.61 -6.44
CA GLY A 102 -25.41 -17.32 -7.72
C GLY A 102 -24.44 -16.67 -8.69
N ILE A 103 -23.63 -15.72 -8.21
CA ILE A 103 -22.72 -14.96 -9.05
C ILE A 103 -21.43 -15.75 -9.19
N LYS A 104 -21.44 -16.68 -10.15
CA LYS A 104 -20.20 -17.28 -10.62
C LYS A 104 -19.49 -16.24 -11.47
N ALA A 105 -18.17 -16.17 -11.36
CA ALA A 105 -17.36 -15.36 -12.25
C ALA A 105 -17.50 -15.94 -13.67
N ASP A 106 -18.51 -15.50 -14.42
CA ASP A 106 -18.60 -15.79 -15.85
C ASP A 106 -17.33 -15.25 -16.51
N ALA A 107 -16.81 -16.02 -17.47
CA ALA A 107 -15.53 -15.80 -18.11
C ALA A 107 -15.40 -14.46 -18.89
N GLU A 108 -16.44 -13.62 -18.85
CA GLU A 108 -16.47 -12.28 -19.41
C GLU A 108 -16.54 -11.21 -18.30
N VAL A 109 -15.53 -11.16 -17.44
CA VAL A 109 -15.18 -9.88 -16.80
C VAL A 109 -14.47 -9.07 -17.88
N LEU A 110 -15.23 -8.21 -18.55
CA LEU A 110 -14.72 -7.23 -19.52
C LEU A 110 -13.50 -6.53 -18.92
N ALA A 111 -12.32 -6.77 -19.49
CA ALA A 111 -11.18 -5.91 -19.27
C ALA A 111 -11.64 -4.48 -19.62
N PRO A 112 -11.46 -3.48 -18.74
CA PRO A 112 -11.86 -2.13 -19.06
C PRO A 112 -11.15 -1.71 -20.35
N ASN A 113 -11.89 -1.06 -21.26
CA ASN A 113 -11.31 -0.44 -22.44
C ASN A 113 -10.12 0.40 -21.99
N GLU A 114 -8.94 0.04 -22.50
CA GLU A 114 -7.66 0.71 -22.30
C GLU A 114 -7.76 2.15 -22.83
N SER A 115 -8.38 3.04 -22.05
CA SER A 115 -8.25 4.48 -22.26
C SER A 115 -7.04 4.97 -21.48
N ASP A 116 -6.28 5.88 -22.07
CA ASP A 116 -4.95 6.37 -21.67
C ASP A 116 -4.77 6.79 -20.18
N GLY A 117 -5.84 6.91 -19.39
CA GLY A 117 -5.76 7.15 -17.94
C GLY A 117 -5.55 5.90 -17.08
N ASP A 118 -6.00 4.72 -17.56
CA ASP A 118 -6.10 3.49 -16.78
C ASP A 118 -4.85 2.60 -16.86
N GLY A 119 -4.07 2.74 -17.93
CA GLY A 119 -2.87 1.93 -18.19
C GLY A 119 -1.82 2.05 -17.08
N MET A 120 -1.72 3.21 -16.42
CA MET A 120 -0.79 3.42 -15.31
C MET A 120 -1.13 2.55 -14.11
N LEU A 121 -2.41 2.50 -13.69
CA LEU A 121 -2.84 1.69 -12.55
C LEU A 121 -2.70 0.20 -12.87
N VAL A 122 -2.95 -0.20 -14.12
CA VAL A 122 -2.71 -1.57 -14.60
C VAL A 122 -1.22 -1.94 -14.50
N ILE A 123 -0.31 -1.06 -14.91
CA ILE A 123 1.14 -1.27 -14.82
C ILE A 123 1.58 -1.37 -13.36
N LEU A 124 1.10 -0.47 -12.50
CA LEU A 124 1.39 -0.50 -11.06
C LEU A 124 0.91 -1.81 -10.42
N ASN A 125 -0.33 -2.20 -10.72
CA ASN A 125 -0.92 -3.43 -10.23
C ASN A 125 -0.09 -4.65 -10.65
N ARG A 126 0.35 -4.70 -11.92
CA ARG A 126 1.23 -5.76 -12.41
C ARG A 126 2.57 -5.78 -11.67
N ARG A 127 3.25 -4.63 -11.53
CA ARG A 127 4.54 -4.53 -10.83
C ARG A 127 4.44 -4.96 -9.37
N ALA A 128 3.43 -4.48 -8.65
CA ALA A 128 3.17 -4.86 -7.26
C ALA A 128 2.90 -6.37 -7.13
N ARG A 129 2.09 -6.93 -8.03
CA ARG A 129 1.82 -8.38 -8.09
C ARG A 129 3.09 -9.20 -8.37
N ASP A 130 3.94 -8.73 -9.28
CA ASP A 130 5.19 -9.40 -9.63
C ASP A 130 6.17 -9.40 -8.44
N ILE A 131 6.29 -8.30 -7.70
CA ILE A 131 7.11 -8.22 -6.48
C ILE A 131 6.61 -9.20 -5.42
N ALA A 132 5.31 -9.17 -5.11
CA ALA A 132 4.72 -10.09 -4.13
C ALA A 132 4.92 -11.56 -4.52
N THR A 133 4.79 -11.87 -5.82
CA THR A 133 4.98 -13.23 -6.34
C THR A 133 6.43 -13.70 -6.24
N ARG A 134 7.43 -12.81 -6.42
CA ARG A 134 8.85 -13.18 -6.25
C ARG A 134 9.20 -13.56 -4.81
N ARG A 135 8.52 -12.97 -3.82
CA ARG A 135 8.73 -13.28 -2.38
C ARG A 135 8.03 -14.56 -1.94
N GLN A 136 6.98 -14.96 -2.64
CA GLN A 136 6.28 -16.21 -2.39
C GLN A 136 7.20 -17.40 -2.75
N LYS A 137 7.40 -18.33 -1.82
CA LYS A 137 8.15 -19.57 -2.08
C LYS A 137 7.20 -20.73 -2.35
N GLY A 138 7.48 -21.45 -3.44
CA GLY A 138 6.75 -22.65 -3.85
C GLY A 138 5.64 -22.38 -4.87
N ALA A 139 5.06 -23.45 -5.40
CA ALA A 139 3.90 -23.37 -6.29
C ALA A 139 2.66 -22.90 -5.50
N SER A 140 1.70 -22.32 -6.21
CA SER A 140 0.39 -21.99 -5.63
C SER A 140 -0.21 -23.23 -4.97
N LEU A 141 -0.59 -23.09 -3.70
CA LEU A 141 -1.12 -24.17 -2.88
C LEU A 141 -2.64 -24.32 -3.05
N LEU A 142 -3.27 -23.36 -3.69
CA LEU A 142 -4.73 -23.29 -3.80
C LEU A 142 -5.21 -23.76 -5.18
N LYS A 143 -6.35 -24.43 -5.19
CA LYS A 143 -7.15 -24.68 -6.39
C LYS A 143 -8.57 -24.25 -6.11
N LEU A 144 -8.76 -22.94 -5.99
CA LEU A 144 -10.08 -22.34 -5.76
C LEU A 144 -10.76 -21.96 -7.07
N ALA A 145 -12.08 -22.04 -7.07
CA ALA A 145 -12.88 -21.31 -8.06
C ALA A 145 -12.69 -19.81 -7.80
N ARG A 146 -12.56 -19.03 -8.86
CA ARG A 146 -12.55 -17.56 -8.73
C ARG A 146 -13.96 -17.10 -8.37
N TRP A 147 -14.06 -16.10 -7.50
CA TRP A 147 -15.33 -15.46 -7.15
C TRP A 147 -15.23 -13.96 -7.37
N SER A 148 -16.38 -13.30 -7.50
CA SER A 148 -16.45 -11.86 -7.74
C SER A 148 -17.15 -11.15 -6.59
N ILE A 149 -16.53 -10.06 -6.12
CA ILE A 149 -17.15 -9.15 -5.17
C ILE A 149 -17.83 -8.04 -5.97
N HIS A 150 -19.13 -7.84 -5.77
CA HIS A 150 -19.94 -6.87 -6.51
C HIS A 150 -20.29 -5.63 -5.68
N ASP A 151 -20.26 -5.75 -4.36
CA ASP A 151 -20.66 -4.69 -3.44
C ASP A 151 -19.43 -3.92 -2.94
N ASN A 152 -19.41 -2.61 -3.18
CA ASN A 152 -18.28 -1.74 -2.82
C ASN A 152 -18.12 -1.63 -1.30
N HIS A 153 -19.22 -1.63 -0.55
CA HIS A 153 -19.15 -1.58 0.92
C HIS A 153 -18.53 -2.86 1.49
N ALA A 154 -18.95 -4.03 1.00
CA ALA A 154 -18.37 -5.32 1.38
C ALA A 154 -16.89 -5.41 0.99
N PHE A 155 -16.51 -4.88 -0.17
CA PHE A 155 -15.11 -4.83 -0.59
C PHE A 155 -14.26 -3.94 0.32
N ARG A 156 -14.72 -2.72 0.62
CA ARG A 156 -14.00 -1.80 1.53
C ARG A 156 -13.86 -2.40 2.93
N LYS A 157 -14.93 -2.98 3.46
CA LYS A 157 -14.89 -3.69 4.74
C LYS A 157 -13.86 -4.83 4.74
N LEU A 158 -13.79 -5.62 3.66
CA LEU A 158 -12.78 -6.66 3.51
C LEU A 158 -11.36 -6.09 3.53
N LEU A 159 -11.11 -4.98 2.82
CA LEU A 159 -9.80 -4.32 2.82
C LEU A 159 -9.43 -3.82 4.24
N ASP A 160 -10.36 -3.18 4.94
CA ASP A 160 -10.15 -2.63 6.27
C ASP A 160 -9.87 -3.75 7.30
N ASP A 161 -10.68 -4.81 7.27
CA ASP A 161 -10.52 -5.97 8.16
C ASP A 161 -9.16 -6.66 7.92
N ILE A 162 -8.74 -6.83 6.66
CA ILE A 162 -7.41 -7.38 6.34
C ILE A 162 -6.30 -6.43 6.79
N SER A 163 -6.41 -5.12 6.52
CA SER A 163 -5.41 -4.12 6.91
C SER A 163 -5.19 -4.12 8.43
N MET A 164 -6.27 -4.26 9.20
CA MET A 164 -6.22 -4.38 10.66
C MET A 164 -5.48 -5.65 11.10
N LEU A 165 -5.78 -6.81 10.50
CA LEU A 165 -5.09 -8.07 10.82
C LEU A 165 -3.61 -8.02 10.45
N LEU A 166 -3.24 -7.41 9.32
CA LEU A 166 -1.84 -7.21 8.95
C LEU A 166 -1.13 -6.28 9.96
N GLY A 167 -1.80 -5.23 10.44
CA GLY A 167 -1.27 -4.39 11.51
C GLY A 167 -1.01 -5.16 12.80
N GLN A 168 -1.88 -6.11 13.16
CA GLN A 168 -1.67 -7.00 14.31
C GLN A 168 -0.45 -7.92 14.11
N LEU A 169 -0.25 -8.47 12.91
CA LEU A 169 0.96 -9.26 12.59
C LEU A 169 2.24 -8.44 12.76
N GLU A 170 2.23 -7.19 12.30
CA GLU A 170 3.37 -6.27 12.41
C GLU A 170 3.66 -5.85 13.85
N ILE A 171 2.63 -5.77 14.71
CA ILE A 171 2.80 -5.53 16.15
C ILE A 171 3.39 -6.76 16.85
N LEU A 172 2.93 -7.97 16.49
CA LEU A 172 3.44 -9.21 17.08
C LEU A 172 4.90 -9.48 16.69
N PHE A 173 5.28 -9.20 15.44
CA PHE A 173 6.61 -9.43 14.90
C PHE A 173 7.14 -8.16 14.21
N PRO A 174 7.62 -7.18 14.99
CA PRO A 174 8.08 -5.91 14.44
C PRO A 174 9.42 -6.06 13.72
N SER A 175 9.49 -5.54 12.50
CA SER A 175 10.69 -5.54 11.66
C SER A 175 10.87 -4.21 10.92
N PRO A 176 10.85 -3.05 11.61
CA PRO A 176 10.73 -1.73 10.99
C PRO A 176 11.86 -1.43 9.98
N SER A 177 13.11 -1.69 10.34
CA SER A 177 14.25 -1.41 9.46
C SER A 177 14.20 -2.24 8.16
N SER A 178 13.86 -3.53 8.26
CA SER A 178 13.73 -4.42 7.10
C SER A 178 12.52 -4.06 6.25
N SER A 179 11.38 -3.78 6.89
CA SER A 179 10.14 -3.38 6.22
C SER A 179 10.32 -2.07 5.45
N GLU A 180 10.93 -1.05 6.06
CA GLU A 180 11.21 0.21 5.36
C GLU A 180 12.21 0.06 4.21
N ALA A 181 13.23 -0.79 4.36
CA ALA A 181 14.18 -1.09 3.29
C ALA A 181 13.49 -1.77 2.10
N LEU A 182 12.66 -2.78 2.36
CA LEU A 182 11.86 -3.47 1.34
C LEU A 182 10.85 -2.53 0.68
N ALA A 183 10.23 -1.61 1.42
CA ALA A 183 9.32 -0.62 0.86
C ALA A 183 10.03 0.36 -0.10
N ARG A 184 11.25 0.80 0.23
CA ARG A 184 12.08 1.59 -0.70
C ARG A 184 12.44 0.82 -1.95
N GLU A 185 12.77 -0.46 -1.80
CA GLU A 185 13.06 -1.34 -2.94
C GLU A 185 11.81 -1.53 -3.83
N GLU A 186 10.63 -1.71 -3.24
CA GLU A 186 9.35 -1.75 -3.95
C GLU A 186 9.17 -0.49 -4.77
N ILE A 187 9.28 0.69 -4.15
CA ILE A 187 9.11 1.99 -4.82
C ILE A 187 10.08 2.16 -6.00
N SER A 188 11.35 1.74 -5.85
CA SER A 188 12.33 1.80 -6.92
C SER A 188 11.96 0.99 -8.17
N GLN A 189 11.12 -0.04 -7.99
CA GLN A 189 10.63 -0.91 -9.06
C GLN A 189 9.29 -0.44 -9.64
N MET A 190 8.64 0.57 -9.04
CA MET A 190 7.28 1.00 -9.40
C MET A 190 7.23 1.97 -10.57
N GLY A 191 8.35 2.57 -10.96
CA GLY A 191 8.46 3.44 -12.13
C GLY A 191 8.86 4.87 -11.80
N GLY A 192 8.38 5.81 -12.63
CA GLY A 192 8.68 7.24 -12.48
C GLY A 192 7.86 7.91 -11.38
N GLN A 193 8.05 9.22 -11.25
CA GLN A 193 7.44 10.01 -10.18
C GLN A 193 5.90 9.98 -10.21
N ARG A 194 5.29 9.90 -11.40
CA ARG A 194 3.83 9.85 -11.55
C ARG A 194 3.27 8.54 -10.98
N GLU A 195 3.93 7.42 -11.26
CA GLU A 195 3.58 6.09 -10.76
C GLU A 195 3.76 6.01 -9.25
N VAL A 196 4.87 6.53 -8.70
CA VAL A 196 5.09 6.54 -7.25
C VAL A 196 4.04 7.40 -6.53
N ARG A 197 3.57 8.50 -7.13
CA ARG A 197 2.47 9.31 -6.56
C ARG A 197 1.16 8.56 -6.54
N ALA A 198 0.82 7.89 -7.65
CA ALA A 198 -0.38 7.08 -7.72
C ALA A 198 -0.33 5.92 -6.70
N LEU A 199 0.84 5.32 -6.49
CA LEU A 199 1.05 4.32 -5.46
C LEU A 199 0.90 4.90 -4.04
N ALA A 200 1.42 6.10 -3.78
CA ALA A 200 1.25 6.78 -2.50
C ALA A 200 -0.23 7.02 -2.18
N ALA A 201 -1.01 7.50 -3.15
CA ALA A 201 -2.45 7.68 -2.99
C ALA A 201 -3.20 6.36 -2.77
N ALA A 202 -2.85 5.30 -3.52
CA ALA A 202 -3.52 4.01 -3.40
C ALA A 202 -3.17 3.23 -2.12
N SER A 203 -2.04 3.54 -1.47
CA SER A 203 -1.59 2.87 -0.24
C SER A 203 -2.09 3.55 1.03
N GLU A 204 -2.71 4.73 0.94
CA GLU A 204 -3.27 5.44 2.09
C GLU A 204 -4.30 4.58 2.83
N GLY A 205 -4.10 4.39 4.15
CA GLY A 205 -4.97 3.56 5.00
C GLY A 205 -4.82 2.04 4.82
N LEU A 206 -4.12 1.58 3.78
CA LEU A 206 -3.88 0.15 3.52
C LEU A 206 -2.48 -0.29 3.92
N ASP A 207 -1.49 0.57 3.74
CA ASP A 207 -0.08 0.29 3.99
C ASP A 207 0.67 1.58 4.36
N ASP A 208 0.73 1.87 5.66
CA ASP A 208 1.36 3.09 6.18
C ASP A 208 2.85 3.19 5.84
N VAL A 209 3.55 2.07 5.76
CA VAL A 209 4.99 2.06 5.43
C VAL A 209 5.18 2.42 3.96
N LEU A 210 4.42 1.78 3.06
CA LEU A 210 4.50 2.08 1.63
C LEU A 210 4.04 3.50 1.34
N HIS A 211 2.91 3.92 1.93
CA HIS A 211 2.37 5.27 1.79
C HIS A 211 3.39 6.32 2.22
N ARG A 212 4.01 6.15 3.40
CA ARG A 212 5.03 7.08 3.91
C ARG A 212 6.25 7.13 3.00
N GLN A 213 6.81 5.99 2.62
CA GLN A 213 8.02 5.95 1.79
C GLN A 213 7.74 6.50 0.38
N ALA A 214 6.57 6.20 -0.21
CA ALA A 214 6.19 6.69 -1.53
C ALA A 214 5.89 8.20 -1.51
N SER A 215 5.26 8.69 -0.45
CA SER A 215 5.03 10.12 -0.21
C SER A 215 6.34 10.87 -0.03
N GLN A 216 7.30 10.32 0.71
CA GLN A 216 8.65 10.89 0.84
C GLN A 216 9.41 10.90 -0.49
N ALA A 217 9.29 9.85 -1.29
CA ALA A 217 9.91 9.77 -2.61
C ALA A 217 9.31 10.76 -3.63
N THR A 218 8.10 11.26 -3.37
CA THR A 218 7.36 12.16 -4.28
C THR A 218 7.11 13.56 -3.71
N GLY A 219 7.50 13.83 -2.47
CA GLY A 219 7.44 15.16 -1.86
C GLY A 219 8.60 16.06 -2.32
N HIS A 220 8.59 17.32 -1.89
CA HIS A 220 9.76 18.19 -2.09
C HIS A 220 10.96 17.66 -1.31
N GLN A 221 12.15 17.79 -1.89
CA GLN A 221 13.41 17.43 -1.26
C GLN A 221 14.18 18.70 -0.91
N TYR A 222 14.69 18.77 0.32
CA TYR A 222 15.45 19.91 0.84
C TYR A 222 16.80 19.42 1.36
N ARG A 223 17.90 19.96 0.85
CA ARG A 223 19.26 19.59 1.25
C ARG A 223 20.19 20.79 1.15
N ASP A 224 21.05 20.97 2.15
CA ASP A 224 22.08 22.02 2.13
C ASP A 224 21.51 23.42 1.83
N ILE A 225 20.42 23.77 2.51
CA ILE A 225 19.78 25.09 2.38
C ILE A 225 20.33 26.00 3.47
N GLN A 226 21.01 27.06 3.06
CA GLN A 226 21.57 28.08 3.92
C GLN A 226 20.86 29.42 3.66
N VAL A 227 20.33 30.01 4.72
CA VAL A 227 19.65 31.29 4.68
C VAL A 227 20.28 32.22 5.70
N GLU A 228 20.89 33.30 5.22
CA GLU A 228 21.46 34.35 6.05
C GLU A 228 20.66 35.64 5.83
N ALA A 229 20.06 36.18 6.89
CA ALA A 229 19.32 37.42 6.86
C ALA A 229 19.90 38.42 7.87
N GLY A 230 20.21 39.63 7.42
CA GLY A 230 20.66 40.76 8.24
C GLY A 230 19.52 41.51 8.96
N GLY A 231 18.29 41.03 8.83
CA GLY A 231 17.07 41.57 9.46
C GLY A 231 15.94 40.53 9.42
N ASP A 232 14.68 40.98 9.48
CA ASP A 232 13.53 40.07 9.52
C ASP A 232 13.51 39.09 8.34
N ALA A 233 13.24 37.82 8.64
CA ALA A 233 13.15 36.75 7.65
C ALA A 233 11.93 35.87 7.89
N THR A 234 11.25 35.49 6.81
CA THR A 234 10.20 34.47 6.82
C THR A 234 10.52 33.42 5.77
N VAL A 235 10.62 32.17 6.21
CA VAL A 235 10.98 31.03 5.36
C VAL A 235 9.91 29.96 5.50
N ALA A 236 9.34 29.53 4.37
CA ALA A 236 8.46 28.38 4.30
C ALA A 236 9.10 27.29 3.41
N GLN A 237 9.20 26.07 3.95
CA GLN A 237 9.59 24.87 3.21
C GLN A 237 8.35 24.00 3.09
N GLY A 238 7.86 23.83 1.87
CA GLY A 238 6.67 23.07 1.55
C GLY A 238 5.64 23.89 0.79
N ASN A 239 4.49 23.28 0.54
CA ASN A 239 3.38 23.94 -0.12
C ASN A 239 2.68 24.92 0.82
N VAL A 240 2.38 26.11 0.31
CA VAL A 240 1.66 27.15 1.05
C VAL A 240 0.27 27.33 0.47
N PHE A 241 -0.75 27.26 1.33
CA PHE A 241 -2.15 27.40 0.97
C PHE A 241 -2.70 28.70 1.55
N ALA A 242 -3.30 29.53 0.69
CA ALA A 242 -3.98 30.72 1.18
C ALA A 242 -5.26 30.38 1.95
N ALA A 243 -5.67 31.26 2.86
CA ALA A 243 -6.84 31.06 3.72
C ALA A 243 -8.16 30.84 2.95
N GLY A 244 -8.27 31.34 1.71
CA GLY A 244 -9.42 31.15 0.83
C GLY A 244 -9.28 30.00 -0.17
N TRP A 245 -8.26 29.16 -0.05
CA TRP A 245 -8.07 28.02 -0.96
C TRP A 245 -9.15 26.97 -0.74
N THR A 246 -9.95 26.70 -1.78
CA THR A 246 -11.01 25.68 -1.76
C THR A 246 -10.71 24.48 -2.67
N GLY A 247 -9.51 24.43 -3.28
CA GLY A 247 -9.10 23.25 -4.04
C GLY A 247 -8.78 22.07 -3.12
N GLY A 248 -8.98 20.85 -3.60
CA GLY A 248 -8.65 19.64 -2.85
C GLY A 248 -7.15 19.46 -2.60
N ALA A 249 -6.77 18.32 -2.03
CA ALA A 249 -5.37 17.94 -1.86
C ALA A 249 -4.63 18.04 -3.19
N VAL A 250 -3.62 18.91 -3.27
CA VAL A 250 -2.88 19.11 -4.51
C VAL A 250 -1.75 18.09 -4.58
N VAL A 251 -1.97 17.04 -5.37
CA VAL A 251 -0.94 16.07 -5.77
C VAL A 251 -0.15 16.69 -6.93
N GLY A 252 0.66 17.70 -6.63
CA GLY A 252 1.09 18.70 -7.63
C GLY A 252 2.54 18.63 -8.08
N ALA A 253 3.45 19.22 -7.33
CA ALA A 253 4.85 19.24 -7.72
C ALA A 253 5.75 18.73 -6.59
N SER A 254 6.84 18.12 -7.02
CA SER A 254 7.97 17.79 -6.17
C SER A 254 9.12 18.60 -6.72
N HIS A 255 9.72 19.38 -5.84
CA HIS A 255 10.85 20.25 -6.18
C HIS A 255 12.05 19.74 -5.39
N SER A 256 13.22 19.80 -6.02
CA SER A 256 14.48 19.48 -5.32
C SER A 256 15.25 20.78 -5.10
N TYR A 257 15.40 21.14 -3.83
CA TYR A 257 16.13 22.31 -3.36
C TYR A 257 17.42 21.83 -2.73
N VAL A 258 18.52 21.88 -3.48
CA VAL A 258 19.83 21.35 -3.07
C VAL A 258 20.91 22.42 -3.21
N GLY A 259 21.68 22.66 -2.15
CA GLY A 259 22.84 23.56 -2.19
C GLY A 259 22.48 25.03 -2.40
N ILE A 260 21.37 25.47 -1.81
CA ILE A 260 20.86 26.84 -1.96
C ILE A 260 21.43 27.70 -0.84
N THR A 261 22.19 28.74 -1.18
CA THR A 261 22.62 29.78 -0.24
C THR A 261 21.97 31.11 -0.60
N ILE A 262 21.17 31.66 0.32
CA ILE A 262 20.50 32.95 0.15
C ILE A 262 21.01 33.89 1.24
N LYS A 263 21.48 35.06 0.83
CA LYS A 263 21.91 36.13 1.74
C LYS A 263 21.11 37.39 1.46
N ALA A 264 20.50 37.97 2.48
CA ALA A 264 19.73 39.21 2.38
C ALA A 264 20.10 40.17 3.51
N ALA A 265 20.22 41.47 3.21
CA ALA A 265 20.55 42.48 4.21
C ALA A 265 19.37 42.80 5.17
N GLY A 266 18.13 42.47 4.79
CA GLY A 266 16.93 42.60 5.60
C GLY A 266 15.67 42.32 4.77
N GLY A 267 14.56 41.95 5.41
CA GLY A 267 13.26 41.74 4.74
C GLY A 267 13.23 40.51 3.84
N LEU A 268 13.76 39.37 4.29
CA LEU A 268 13.80 38.15 3.49
C LEU A 268 12.48 37.38 3.55
N ARG A 269 11.95 37.00 2.39
CA ARG A 269 10.77 36.13 2.27
C ARG A 269 11.06 35.01 1.29
N LEU A 270 11.10 33.77 1.77
CA LEU A 270 11.45 32.59 0.98
C LEU A 270 10.35 31.54 1.06
N VAL A 271 9.90 31.04 -0.09
CA VAL A 271 9.06 29.84 -0.18
C VAL A 271 9.74 28.86 -1.11
N ASN A 272 10.09 27.70 -0.57
CA ASN A 272 10.56 26.56 -1.34
C ASN A 272 9.45 25.51 -1.38
N GLY A 273 8.54 25.67 -2.32
CA GLY A 273 7.41 24.79 -2.58
C GLY A 273 6.42 25.48 -3.51
N ASP A 274 5.28 24.86 -3.75
CA ASP A 274 4.20 25.47 -4.52
C ASP A 274 3.36 26.41 -3.66
N ARG A 275 2.69 27.37 -4.32
CA ARG A 275 1.73 28.28 -3.69
C ARG A 275 0.36 28.08 -4.31
N TYR A 276 -0.67 27.96 -3.48
CA TYR A 276 -2.05 27.72 -3.89
C TYR A 276 -3.01 28.78 -3.37
N GLY A 277 -3.56 29.58 -4.29
CA GLY A 277 -4.54 30.63 -4.03
C GLY A 277 -4.00 31.91 -3.35
N GLY A 278 -4.86 32.93 -3.26
CA GLY A 278 -4.73 34.13 -2.40
C GLY A 278 -3.62 35.14 -2.73
N VAL A 279 -3.54 36.17 -1.87
CA VAL A 279 -2.47 37.17 -1.81
C VAL A 279 -1.30 36.59 -1.01
N ASP A 280 -0.09 37.14 -1.17
CA ASP A 280 1.18 36.57 -0.67
C ASP A 280 1.09 36.15 0.81
N PRO A 281 1.51 34.93 1.20
CA PRO A 281 1.46 34.46 2.60
C PRO A 281 2.27 35.32 3.58
N PHE A 282 3.10 36.22 3.08
CA PHE A 282 3.87 37.18 3.85
C PHE A 282 3.28 38.59 3.85
N GLU A 283 2.17 38.84 3.16
CA GLU A 283 1.38 40.05 3.32
C GLU A 283 0.50 39.92 4.57
N ARG A 284 1.03 40.43 5.69
CA ARG A 284 0.26 40.83 6.88
C ARG A 284 0.41 42.33 7.07
#